data_AF-A0A7W1ZZ89-F1
#
_entry.id   AF-A0A7W1ZZ89-F1
#
_cell.length_a   1.000
_cell.length_b   1.000
_cell.length_c   1.000
_cell.angle_alpha   90.00
_cell.angle_beta   90.00
_cell.angle_gamma   90.00
#
_symmetry.space_group_name_H-M   'P 1'
#
loop_
_entity.id
_entity.type
_entity.pdbx_description
1 polymer ?
#
loop_
_entity_poly.entity_id
_entity_poly.type
_entity_poly.pdbx_seq_one_letter_code
_entity_poly.pdbx_strand_id
1 'polypeptide(L)' 'DQNGAAAKIGIVRGDVILTINRQAVSSLEDVQAALDKSGDRAILLLIARKGQTVYLTVKPG' A
#
# COMPACT_ATOMS: atom_id res chain seq x y z
N ASP A 1 1.96 -8.54 -11.83
CA ASP A 1 3.18 -8.30 -12.62
C ASP A 1 4.37 -8.13 -11.69
N GLN A 2 5.48 -8.85 -11.90
CA GLN A 2 6.62 -8.86 -10.95
C GLN A 2 7.46 -7.57 -10.98
N ASN A 3 7.11 -6.62 -11.86
CA ASN A 3 7.83 -5.36 -12.06
C ASN A 3 7.09 -4.12 -11.51
N GLY A 4 5.90 -4.29 -10.92
CA GLY A 4 5.12 -3.18 -10.36
C GLY A 4 5.81 -2.54 -9.15
N ALA A 5 5.53 -1.26 -8.89
CA ALA A 5 6.05 -0.50 -7.74
C ALA A 5 5.94 -1.25 -6.40
N ALA A 6 4.87 -2.02 -6.21
CA ALA A 6 4.63 -2.84 -5.02
C ALA A 6 5.65 -3.98 -4.84
N ALA A 7 6.12 -4.62 -5.91
CA ALA A 7 7.10 -5.70 -5.83
C ALA A 7 8.50 -5.19 -5.46
N LYS A 8 8.81 -3.93 -5.82
CA LYS A 8 10.12 -3.30 -5.58
C LYS A 8 10.37 -2.90 -4.13
N ILE A 9 9.34 -2.90 -3.28
CA ILE A 9 9.40 -2.38 -1.90
C ILE A 9 9.21 -3.47 -0.83
N GLY A 10 9.25 -4.74 -1.22
CA GLY A 10 9.16 -5.86 -0.28
C GLY A 10 7.75 -6.12 0.27
N ILE A 11 6.70 -5.75 -0.47
CA ILE A 11 5.37 -6.33 -0.26
C ILE A 11 5.43 -7.80 -0.66
N VAL A 12 4.88 -8.67 0.19
CA VAL A 12 4.89 -10.12 -0.02
C VAL A 12 3.47 -10.68 0.06
N ARG A 13 3.29 -11.90 -0.45
CA ARG A 13 2.01 -12.60 -0.32
C ARG A 13 1.65 -12.76 1.16
N GLY A 14 0.41 -12.41 1.50
CA GLY A 14 -0.12 -12.48 2.87
C GLY A 14 -0.12 -11.14 3.61
N ASP A 15 0.40 -10.08 3.01
CA ASP A 15 0.20 -8.73 3.55
C ASP A 15 -1.25 -8.27 3.36
N VAL A 16 -1.80 -7.62 4.38
CA VAL A 16 -3.11 -6.98 4.33
C VAL A 16 -2.93 -5.48 4.53
N ILE A 17 -3.39 -4.66 3.58
CA ILE A 17 -3.31 -3.19 3.68
C ILE A 17 -4.40 -2.73 4.65
N LEU A 18 -3.99 -1.97 5.67
CA LEU A 18 -4.88 -1.38 6.67
C LEU A 18 -5.11 0.11 6.41
N THR A 19 -4.05 0.82 5.97
CA THR A 19 -4.15 2.25 5.67
C THR A 19 -3.29 2.64 4.48
N ILE A 20 -3.72 3.70 3.78
CA ILE A 20 -2.97 4.40 2.74
C ILE A 20 -2.93 5.87 3.12
N ASN A 21 -1.73 6.45 3.25
CA ASN A 21 -1.51 7.84 3.68
C ASN A 21 -2.28 8.21 4.95
N ARG A 22 -2.27 7.30 5.95
CA ARG A 22 -2.98 7.42 7.24
C ARG A 22 -4.51 7.43 7.12
N GLN A 23 -5.07 7.13 5.96
CA GLN A 23 -6.51 6.91 5.77
C GLN A 23 -6.77 5.39 5.82
N ALA A 24 -7.71 4.97 6.67
CA ALA A 24 -8.12 3.57 6.72
C ALA A 24 -8.74 3.15 5.39
N VAL A 25 -8.41 1.94 4.94
CA VAL A 25 -8.98 1.34 3.73
C VAL A 25 -9.59 0.00 4.10
N SER A 26 -10.76 -0.27 3.52
CA SER A 26 -11.52 -1.51 3.79
C SER A 26 -12.01 -2.18 2.51
N SER A 27 -11.92 -1.49 1.38
CA SER A 27 -12.38 -1.93 0.06
C SER A 27 -11.33 -1.65 -1.02
N LEU A 28 -11.54 -2.24 -2.20
CA LEU A 28 -10.70 -1.93 -3.36
C LEU A 28 -10.97 -0.52 -3.88
N GLU A 29 -12.20 -0.03 -3.75
CA GLU A 29 -12.59 1.33 -4.10
C GLU A 29 -11.83 2.36 -3.24
N ASP A 30 -11.71 2.12 -1.92
CA ASP A 30 -10.94 2.97 -1.01
C ASP A 30 -9.47 3.04 -1.43
N VAL A 31 -8.92 1.88 -1.80
CA VAL A 31 -7.53 1.77 -2.28
C VAL A 31 -7.35 2.59 -3.55
N GLN A 32 -8.19 2.36 -4.56
CA GLN A 32 -8.08 3.07 -5.84
C GLN A 32 -8.20 4.58 -5.65
N ALA A 33 -9.18 5.05 -4.88
CA ALA A 33 -9.35 6.48 -4.60
C ALA A 33 -8.13 7.09 -3.88
N ALA A 34 -7.50 6.34 -2.96
CA ALA A 34 -6.30 6.80 -2.27
C ALA A 34 -5.07 6.83 -3.19
N LEU A 35 -4.96 5.90 -4.14
CA LEU A 35 -3.92 5.90 -5.17
C LEU A 35 -4.09 7.10 -6.11
N ASP A 36 -5.29 7.31 -6.63
CA ASP A 36 -5.61 8.42 -7.56
C ASP A 36 -5.30 9.79 -6.93
N LYS A 37 -5.67 9.96 -5.66
CA LYS A 37 -5.37 11.18 -4.88
C LYS A 37 -3.87 11.41 -4.68
N SER A 38 -3.08 10.34 -4.64
CA SER A 38 -1.64 10.42 -4.41
C SER A 38 -0.90 10.86 -5.67
N GLY A 39 -1.40 10.50 -6.86
CA GLY A 39 -0.71 10.74 -8.13
C GLY A 39 0.66 10.04 -8.12
N ASP A 40 1.71 10.73 -8.56
CA ASP A 40 3.10 10.21 -8.59
C ASP A 40 3.85 10.35 -7.26
N ARG A 41 3.17 10.81 -6.20
CA ARG A 41 3.80 11.01 -4.89
C ARG A 41 3.99 9.69 -4.15
N ALA A 42 4.99 9.66 -3.28
CA ALA A 42 5.19 8.53 -2.40
C ALA A 42 3.97 8.30 -1.48
N ILE A 43 3.64 7.04 -1.30
CA ILE A 43 2.49 6.55 -0.54
C ILE A 43 3.01 5.82 0.70
N LEU A 44 2.48 6.16 1.87
CA LEU A 44 2.71 5.43 3.10
C LEU A 44 1.62 4.38 3.31
N LEU A 45 2.01 3.11 3.36
CA LEU A 45 1.13 1.99 3.69
C LEU A 45 1.35 1.57 5.14
N LEU A 46 0.26 1.27 5.85
CA LEU A 46 0.30 0.41 7.02
C LEU A 46 -0.24 -0.95 6.61
N ILE A 47 0.55 -2.00 6.81
CA ILE A 47 0.14 -3.38 6.50
C ILE A 47 0.12 -4.23 7.77
N ALA A 48 -0.73 -5.25 7.80
CA ALA A 48 -0.62 -6.38 8.71
C ALA A 48 0.18 -7.50 8.04
N ARG A 49 1.23 -7.97 8.70
CA ARG A 49 2.10 -9.07 8.26
C ARG A 49 2.41 -9.98 9.44
N LYS A 50 1.99 -11.25 9.36
CA LYS A 50 2.26 -12.27 10.38
C LYS A 50 1.92 -11.81 11.81
N GLY A 51 0.76 -11.16 11.98
CA GLY A 51 0.28 -10.65 13.28
C GLY A 51 0.91 -9.34 13.75
N GLN A 52 1.81 -8.73 12.98
CA GLN A 52 2.42 -7.43 13.30
C GLN A 52 2.02 -6.37 12.28
N THR A 53 2.08 -5.10 12.68
CA THR A 53 1.87 -3.98 11.77
C THR A 53 3.20 -3.39 11.32
N VAL A 54 3.32 -3.11 10.02
CA VAL A 54 4.54 -2.59 9.40
C VAL A 54 4.20 -1.41 8.51
N TYR A 55 5.00 -0.33 8.59
CA TYR A 55 4.93 0.78 7.65
C TYR A 55 5.83 0.52 6.45
N LEU A 56 5.30 0.72 5.25
CA LEU A 56 6.04 0.65 4.00
C LEU A 56 5.79 1.90 3.16
N THR A 57 6.80 2.40 2.47
CA THR A 57 6.66 3.53 1.55
C THR A 57 6.78 3.04 0.11
N VAL A 58 5.78 3.34 -0.73
CA VAL A 58 5.73 2.98 -2.15
C VAL A 58 5.83 4.25 -2.99
N LYS A 59 6.60 4.25 -4.06
CA LYS A 59 6.44 5.26 -5.12
C LYS A 59 5.66 4.63 -6.27
N PRO A 60 4.48 5.15 -6.64
CA PRO A 60 3.89 4.83 -7.93
C PRO A 60 4.95 5.13 -9.00
N GLY A 61 5.19 4.18 -9.88
CA GLY A 61 6.20 4.25 -10.94
C GLY A 61 5.57 4.11 -12.30
#